data_AF-A0AAC8YE21-F1
#
_entry.id   AF-A0AAC8YE21-F1
#
_cell.length_a   1.000
_cell.length_b   1.000
_cell.length_c   1.000
_cell.angle_alpha   90.00
_cell.angle_beta   90.00
_cell.angle_gamma   90.00
#
_symmetry.space_group_name_H-M   'P 1'
#
loop_
_entity.id
_entity.type
_entity.pdbx_description
1 polymer ?
#
loop_
_entity_poly.entity_id
_entity_poly.type
_entity_poly.pdbx_seq_one_letter_code
_entity_poly.pdbx_strand_id
1 'polypeptide(L)'
;MSSITAQVTAGRVVRVTVVLDAGVTGSMRVWRVLPDGSRGKVMGTGGLARSGSWDDPEVPVGQPVRYEAIITGGSSSQEQLGAELLANPGFDDGLASWQPATGWFASPGTPTIPVHAGAGMVQSMTAGTTLTQTVPVSGGVTLAVSAWSQSPPAGPGTLTVNPDVGDPLVLDLPVGAPLAWAQATGRITLDAAATSAQVIVTSTGDDWTRVDDVSVRPVQIVTQPSIGPTDPVAIAADHPLISDPYRGVVCPVTVLADGQDRTMAGRDTAVDIIGRRSRIHVWDVEAAPTFSPQFITEPADHATFEELMTPGDPLLLRFPCTQHPDLWMQRGGDRTWSWLTRRCQARKHTLSSCEELEGPPSDEAVWTDTLGDLHAVAGGDGVGTLGAIAERWETLGAIAATDLKALL
;
A
#
# COMPACT_ATOMS: atom_id res chain seq x y z
N MET A 1 0.24 -1.41 -20.51
CA MET A 1 0.87 -0.62 -19.45
C MET A 1 -0.17 -0.41 -18.36
N SER A 2 0.19 -0.67 -17.11
CA SER A 2 -0.68 -0.45 -15.96
C SER A 2 -0.99 1.05 -15.81
N SER A 3 -2.24 1.41 -15.53
CA SER A 3 -2.70 2.80 -15.47
C SER A 3 -3.81 3.00 -14.45
N ILE A 4 -3.92 4.20 -13.90
CA ILE A 4 -5.03 4.63 -13.04
C ILE A 4 -5.67 5.89 -13.61
N THR A 5 -6.99 5.99 -13.56
CA THR A 5 -7.76 7.16 -13.96
C THR A 5 -8.86 7.44 -12.94
N ALA A 6 -9.27 8.69 -12.82
CA ALA A 6 -10.35 9.11 -11.94
C ALA A 6 -11.29 10.06 -12.68
N GLN A 7 -12.59 9.93 -12.45
CA GLN A 7 -13.61 10.79 -13.06
C GLN A 7 -14.77 11.01 -12.09
N VAL A 8 -15.33 12.23 -12.08
CA VAL A 8 -16.52 12.52 -11.27
C VAL A 8 -17.73 11.87 -11.93
N THR A 9 -18.38 10.95 -11.23
CA THR A 9 -19.61 10.27 -11.65
C THR A 9 -20.82 10.89 -10.92
N ALA A 10 -21.90 11.14 -11.68
CA ALA A 10 -23.14 11.74 -11.18
C ALA A 10 -22.95 13.07 -10.39
N GLY A 11 -21.81 13.77 -10.59
CA GLY A 11 -21.49 15.05 -9.95
C GLY A 11 -21.19 14.99 -8.44
N ARG A 12 -21.20 13.81 -7.80
CA ARG A 12 -21.20 13.68 -6.33
C ARG A 12 -20.31 12.55 -5.78
N VAL A 13 -19.75 11.74 -6.67
CA VAL A 13 -18.87 10.59 -6.39
C VAL A 13 -17.71 10.63 -7.37
N VAL A 14 -16.54 10.12 -7.01
CA VAL A 14 -15.45 9.90 -7.96
C VAL A 14 -15.30 8.43 -8.25
N ARG A 15 -15.37 8.03 -9.52
CA ARG A 15 -15.03 6.68 -9.95
C ARG A 15 -13.56 6.60 -10.31
N VAL A 16 -12.85 5.69 -9.64
CA VAL A 16 -11.44 5.38 -9.87
C VAL A 16 -11.36 4.07 -10.64
N THR A 17 -10.68 4.07 -11.78
CA THR A 17 -10.49 2.89 -12.62
C THR A 17 -9.00 2.57 -12.68
N VAL A 18 -8.64 1.34 -12.30
CA VAL A 18 -7.29 0.79 -12.39
C VAL A 18 -7.26 -0.29 -13.47
N VAL A 19 -6.27 -0.22 -14.35
CA VAL A 19 -5.96 -1.24 -15.35
C VAL A 19 -4.56 -1.75 -15.05
N LEU A 20 -4.42 -3.06 -14.85
CA LEU A 20 -3.13 -3.71 -14.60
C LEU A 20 -2.64 -4.45 -15.85
N ASP A 21 -1.33 -4.51 -16.02
CA ASP A 21 -0.68 -5.38 -17.00
C ASP A 21 -0.87 -6.86 -16.63
N ALA A 22 -0.78 -7.73 -17.64
CA ALA A 22 -0.78 -9.17 -17.43
C ALA A 22 0.39 -9.60 -16.53
N GLY A 23 0.14 -10.47 -15.55
CA GLY A 23 1.17 -11.01 -14.66
C GLY A 23 1.44 -10.19 -13.40
N VAL A 24 0.76 -9.05 -13.20
CA VAL A 24 0.76 -8.37 -11.90
C VAL A 24 0.07 -9.25 -10.86
N THR A 25 0.76 -9.55 -9.77
CA THR A 25 0.25 -10.31 -8.63
C THR A 25 0.43 -9.50 -7.34
N GLY A 26 0.01 -10.04 -6.19
CA GLY A 26 0.11 -9.37 -4.89
C GLY A 26 -1.21 -8.78 -4.42
N SER A 27 -1.12 -7.95 -3.39
CA SER A 27 -2.25 -7.22 -2.82
C SER A 27 -2.22 -5.76 -3.27
N MET A 28 -3.34 -5.23 -3.72
CA MET A 28 -3.48 -3.83 -4.11
C MET A 28 -4.34 -3.08 -3.11
N ARG A 29 -4.07 -1.78 -2.94
CA ARG A 29 -4.96 -0.81 -2.31
C ARG A 29 -4.86 0.51 -3.06
N VAL A 30 -6.00 1.15 -3.30
CA VAL A 30 -6.06 2.48 -3.92
C VAL A 30 -6.16 3.53 -2.82
N TRP A 31 -5.41 4.61 -2.99
CA TRP A 31 -5.36 5.73 -2.06
C TRP A 31 -5.83 7.00 -2.75
N ARG A 32 -6.69 7.75 -2.05
CA ARG A 32 -7.01 9.14 -2.32
C ARG A 32 -5.92 10.00 -1.70
N VAL A 33 -5.19 10.76 -2.50
CA VAL A 33 -4.16 11.70 -2.08
C VAL A 33 -4.76 13.10 -2.01
N LEU A 34 -4.80 13.66 -0.81
CA LEU A 34 -5.35 14.99 -0.52
C LEU A 34 -4.34 16.10 -0.90
N PRO A 35 -4.78 17.37 -1.02
CA PRO A 35 -3.89 18.49 -1.35
C PRO A 35 -2.70 18.66 -0.40
N ASP A 36 -2.85 18.24 0.86
CA ASP A 36 -1.79 18.27 1.89
C ASP A 36 -0.81 17.09 1.80
N GLY A 37 -1.02 16.17 0.85
CA GLY A 37 -0.22 14.97 0.63
C GLY A 37 -0.62 13.78 1.51
N SER A 38 -1.58 13.95 2.43
CA SER A 38 -2.11 12.85 3.22
C SER A 38 -2.90 11.86 2.36
N ARG A 39 -3.01 10.62 2.84
CA ARG A 39 -3.61 9.51 2.09
C ARG A 39 -4.84 8.96 2.81
N GLY A 40 -6.01 9.09 2.18
CA GLY A 40 -7.22 8.36 2.54
C GLY A 40 -7.32 7.05 1.77
N LYS A 41 -7.77 5.97 2.41
CA LYS A 41 -8.00 4.70 1.71
C LYS A 41 -9.28 4.83 0.88
N VAL A 42 -9.29 4.29 -0.34
CA VAL A 42 -10.54 4.09 -1.08
C VAL A 42 -11.14 2.75 -0.65
N MET A 43 -12.36 2.78 -0.12
CA MET A 43 -13.04 1.57 0.38
C MET A 43 -13.21 0.50 -0.69
N GLY A 44 -13.17 -0.77 -0.26
CA GLY A 44 -13.35 -1.93 -1.13
C GLY A 44 -12.21 -2.19 -2.13
N THR A 45 -11.11 -1.43 -2.05
CA THR A 45 -9.95 -1.59 -2.94
C THR A 45 -8.87 -2.51 -2.37
N GLY A 46 -8.92 -2.81 -1.07
CA GLY A 46 -8.00 -3.74 -0.43
C GLY A 46 -8.25 -5.18 -0.88
N GLY A 47 -7.19 -5.90 -1.24
CA GLY A 47 -7.25 -7.32 -1.58
C GLY A 47 -6.30 -7.68 -2.72
N LEU A 48 -6.54 -8.81 -3.39
CA LEU A 48 -5.72 -9.23 -4.53
C LEU A 48 -5.71 -8.17 -5.65
N ALA A 49 -4.53 -7.89 -6.18
CA ALA A 49 -4.32 -6.96 -7.28
C ALA A 49 -5.13 -7.38 -8.51
N ARG A 50 -5.99 -6.48 -8.99
CA ARG A 50 -6.85 -6.70 -10.16
C ARG A 50 -7.20 -5.38 -10.86
N SER A 51 -7.40 -5.44 -12.17
CA SER A 51 -8.08 -4.36 -12.89
C SER A 51 -9.51 -4.23 -12.38
N GLY A 52 -10.02 -3.00 -12.24
CA GLY A 52 -11.34 -2.77 -11.69
C GLY A 52 -11.73 -1.30 -11.68
N SER A 53 -12.95 -1.04 -11.22
CA SER A 53 -13.45 0.31 -10.96
C SER A 53 -14.12 0.36 -9.59
N TRP A 54 -13.86 1.43 -8.86
CA TRP A 54 -14.37 1.66 -7.51
C TRP A 54 -14.90 3.08 -7.42
N ASP A 55 -16.02 3.22 -6.73
CA ASP A 55 -16.60 4.52 -6.43
C ASP A 55 -16.05 4.99 -5.07
N ASP A 56 -15.55 6.21 -5.02
CA ASP A 56 -15.06 6.88 -3.82
C ASP A 56 -16.08 7.95 -3.37
N PRO A 57 -16.99 7.59 -2.46
CA PRO A 57 -17.96 8.51 -1.88
C PRO A 57 -17.36 9.39 -0.78
N GLU A 58 -16.11 9.19 -0.36
CA GLU A 58 -15.46 9.94 0.72
C GLU A 58 -14.58 11.10 0.20
N VAL A 59 -14.65 11.41 -1.10
CA VAL A 59 -13.92 12.55 -1.66
C VAL A 59 -14.40 13.84 -1.01
N PRO A 60 -13.46 14.66 -0.46
CA PRO A 60 -13.79 15.97 0.05
C PRO A 60 -14.36 16.86 -1.06
N VAL A 61 -15.40 17.59 -0.71
CA VAL A 61 -16.07 18.49 -1.66
C VAL A 61 -15.24 19.77 -1.81
N GLY A 62 -15.12 20.28 -3.03
CA GLY A 62 -14.41 21.52 -3.33
C GLY A 62 -12.88 21.44 -3.31
N GLN A 63 -12.30 20.26 -3.04
CA GLN A 63 -10.85 20.07 -3.01
C GLN A 63 -10.39 19.15 -4.15
N PRO A 64 -9.31 19.51 -4.88
CA PRO A 64 -8.74 18.63 -5.88
C PRO A 64 -8.00 17.47 -5.21
N VAL A 65 -8.38 16.24 -5.53
CA VAL A 65 -7.72 15.02 -5.06
C VAL A 65 -7.10 14.25 -6.22
N ARG A 66 -6.07 13.46 -5.93
CA ARG A 66 -5.46 12.52 -6.88
C ARG A 66 -5.60 11.10 -6.37
N TYR A 67 -5.41 10.12 -7.25
CA TYR A 67 -5.42 8.71 -6.87
C TYR A 67 -4.14 7.99 -7.25
N GLU A 68 -3.72 7.08 -6.40
CA GLU A 68 -2.63 6.15 -6.67
C GLU A 68 -3.06 4.73 -6.25
N ALA A 69 -2.63 3.71 -6.98
CA ALA A 69 -2.75 2.32 -6.55
C ALA A 69 -1.37 1.81 -6.12
N ILE A 70 -1.29 1.21 -4.94
CA ILE A 70 -0.07 0.61 -4.41
C ILE A 70 -0.26 -0.91 -4.38
N ILE A 71 0.68 -1.64 -4.99
CA ILE A 71 0.71 -3.11 -4.96
C ILE A 71 1.82 -3.58 -4.02
N THR A 72 1.50 -4.48 -3.11
CA THR A 72 2.40 -5.08 -2.11
C THR A 72 2.45 -6.59 -2.28
N GLY A 73 3.62 -7.20 -2.01
CA GLY A 73 3.77 -8.67 -1.98
C GLY A 73 3.60 -9.38 -3.35
N GLY A 74 3.57 -8.62 -4.45
CA GLY A 74 3.46 -9.13 -5.80
C GLY A 74 4.81 -9.48 -6.44
N SER A 75 4.80 -10.43 -7.37
CA SER A 75 5.94 -10.81 -8.22
C SER A 75 6.36 -9.74 -9.22
N SER A 76 5.75 -8.55 -9.18
CA SER A 76 6.18 -7.37 -9.93
C SER A 76 7.28 -6.60 -9.19
N SER A 77 8.17 -7.30 -8.47
CA SER A 77 9.46 -6.70 -8.16
C SER A 77 10.20 -6.50 -9.48
N GLN A 78 10.22 -5.28 -9.97
CA GLN A 78 11.16 -4.95 -11.02
C GLN A 78 12.55 -4.92 -10.39
N GLU A 79 13.39 -5.84 -10.85
CA GLU A 79 14.81 -5.77 -10.56
C GLU A 79 15.39 -4.64 -11.39
N GLN A 80 15.81 -3.60 -10.70
CA GLN A 80 16.58 -2.53 -11.30
C GLN A 80 18.06 -2.78 -10.97
N LEU A 81 18.91 -2.80 -12.00
CA LEU A 81 20.34 -2.79 -11.78
C LEU A 81 20.76 -1.38 -11.35
N GLY A 82 21.45 -1.28 -10.21
CA GLY A 82 22.05 -0.05 -9.76
C GLY A 82 23.27 0.37 -10.58
N ALA A 83 24.01 1.34 -10.06
CA ALA A 83 25.22 1.84 -10.71
C ALA A 83 26.31 0.75 -10.83
N GLU A 84 27.13 0.86 -11.87
CA GLU A 84 28.33 0.04 -12.05
C GLU A 84 29.31 0.28 -10.89
N LEU A 85 29.77 -0.80 -10.25
CA LEU A 85 30.71 -0.71 -9.13
C LEU A 85 32.17 -0.69 -9.61
N LEU A 86 32.44 -1.20 -10.81
CA LEU A 86 33.78 -1.26 -11.39
C LEU A 86 34.16 0.07 -12.08
N ALA A 87 35.41 0.48 -11.87
CA ALA A 87 36.06 1.48 -12.69
C ALA A 87 36.64 0.83 -13.95
N ASN A 88 36.46 1.48 -15.11
CA ASN A 88 36.94 1.01 -16.42
C ASN A 88 36.55 -0.46 -16.74
N PRO A 89 35.26 -0.81 -16.70
CA PRO A 89 34.77 -2.19 -16.92
C PRO A 89 34.94 -2.71 -18.35
N GLY A 90 34.94 -1.82 -19.35
CA GLY A 90 35.14 -2.13 -20.77
C GLY A 90 36.58 -1.92 -21.26
N PHE A 91 37.52 -1.65 -20.35
CA PHE A 91 38.94 -1.53 -20.66
C PHE A 91 39.33 -0.49 -21.74
N ASP A 92 38.47 0.51 -21.98
CA ASP A 92 38.74 1.61 -22.92
C ASP A 92 39.95 2.45 -22.47
N ASP A 93 40.19 2.56 -21.16
CA ASP A 93 41.38 3.17 -20.56
C ASP A 93 42.49 2.14 -20.27
N GLY A 94 42.49 1.04 -21.02
CA GLY A 94 43.42 -0.08 -20.85
C GLY A 94 43.26 -0.77 -19.49
N LEU A 95 44.37 -0.92 -18.76
CA LEU A 95 44.41 -1.61 -17.45
C LEU A 95 44.31 -0.64 -16.26
N ALA A 96 43.90 0.61 -16.49
CA ALA A 96 43.67 1.56 -15.41
C ALA A 96 42.67 0.97 -14.39
N SER A 97 43.00 1.06 -13.10
CA SER A 97 42.23 0.54 -11.96
C SER A 97 42.18 -0.99 -11.77
N TRP A 98 42.80 -1.76 -12.66
CA TRP A 98 42.91 -3.22 -12.52
C TRP A 98 44.32 -3.64 -12.11
N GLN A 99 44.49 -4.17 -10.90
CA GLN A 99 45.79 -4.54 -10.34
C GLN A 99 45.69 -5.73 -9.36
N PRO A 100 46.67 -6.65 -9.34
CA PRO A 100 47.78 -6.75 -10.29
C PRO A 100 47.26 -7.18 -11.68
N ALA A 101 47.98 -6.81 -12.74
CA ALA A 101 47.67 -7.18 -14.12
C ALA A 101 48.76 -8.09 -14.72
N THR A 102 49.29 -9.00 -13.92
CA THR A 102 50.43 -9.86 -14.32
C THR A 102 50.01 -10.74 -15.49
N GLY A 103 50.67 -10.61 -16.64
CA GLY A 103 50.40 -11.42 -17.84
C GLY A 103 49.15 -11.02 -18.62
N TRP A 104 48.47 -9.96 -18.20
CA TRP A 104 47.38 -9.33 -18.94
C TRP A 104 47.86 -8.04 -19.61
N PHE A 105 47.31 -7.72 -20.77
CA PHE A 105 47.57 -6.48 -21.49
C PHE A 105 46.30 -5.97 -22.18
N ALA A 106 46.20 -4.65 -22.29
CA ALA A 106 45.15 -4.01 -23.08
C ALA A 106 45.39 -4.31 -24.57
N SER A 107 44.33 -4.68 -25.28
CA SER A 107 44.37 -5.02 -26.69
C SER A 107 43.32 -4.20 -27.43
N PRO A 108 43.71 -3.32 -28.37
CA PRO A 108 42.75 -2.56 -29.15
C PRO A 108 42.02 -3.47 -30.14
N GLY A 109 40.77 -3.12 -30.47
CA GLY A 109 40.04 -3.80 -31.53
C GLY A 109 40.73 -3.68 -32.89
N THR A 110 40.85 -4.79 -33.61
CA THR A 110 41.30 -4.83 -35.01
C THR A 110 40.34 -5.69 -35.84
N PRO A 111 40.35 -5.58 -37.19
CA PRO A 111 39.49 -6.43 -38.03
C PRO A 111 39.70 -7.94 -37.81
N THR A 112 40.89 -8.35 -37.37
CA THR A 112 41.25 -9.75 -37.06
C THR A 112 41.06 -10.11 -35.58
N ILE A 113 40.79 -9.13 -34.73
CA ILE A 113 40.62 -9.25 -33.29
C ILE A 113 39.48 -8.30 -32.88
N PRO A 114 38.22 -8.69 -33.10
CA PRO A 114 37.09 -7.82 -32.79
C PRO A 114 36.94 -7.68 -31.27
N VAL A 115 36.72 -6.45 -30.81
CA VAL A 115 36.24 -6.15 -29.44
C VAL A 115 34.75 -6.43 -29.34
N HIS A 116 34.22 -6.63 -28.13
CA HIS A 116 32.79 -6.85 -27.94
C HIS A 116 32.03 -5.52 -28.12
N ALA A 117 32.50 -4.48 -27.44
CA ALA A 117 32.01 -3.12 -27.55
C ALA A 117 33.18 -2.12 -27.36
N GLY A 118 32.93 -0.82 -27.56
CA GLY A 118 33.93 0.21 -27.28
C GLY A 118 35.19 0.13 -28.17
N ALA A 119 36.32 0.52 -27.60
CA ALA A 119 37.62 0.62 -28.28
C ALA A 119 38.64 -0.42 -27.80
N GLY A 120 38.46 -0.95 -26.60
CA GLY A 120 39.42 -1.83 -25.94
C GLY A 120 38.84 -3.17 -25.50
N MET A 121 39.74 -4.06 -25.12
CA MET A 121 39.48 -5.27 -24.32
C MET A 121 40.80 -5.63 -23.62
N VAL A 122 40.79 -6.64 -22.76
CA VAL A 122 42.02 -7.21 -22.19
C VAL A 122 42.26 -8.62 -22.69
N GLN A 123 43.54 -8.98 -22.81
CA GLN A 123 43.96 -10.30 -23.23
C GLN A 123 45.06 -10.84 -22.31
N SER A 124 45.00 -12.14 -22.00
CA SER A 124 46.11 -12.91 -21.44
C SER A 124 46.49 -14.03 -22.40
N MET A 125 47.77 -14.43 -22.37
CA MET A 125 48.35 -15.56 -23.10
C MET A 125 48.92 -16.62 -22.15
N THR A 126 48.67 -16.51 -20.85
CA THR A 126 49.35 -17.30 -19.83
C THR A 126 48.35 -17.80 -18.79
N ALA A 127 48.37 -19.11 -18.52
CA ALA A 127 47.53 -19.70 -17.49
C ALA A 127 47.90 -19.17 -16.09
N GLY A 128 46.90 -19.08 -15.21
CA GLY A 128 47.05 -18.67 -13.82
C GLY A 128 47.23 -17.17 -13.59
N THR A 129 47.17 -16.35 -14.64
CA THR A 129 47.28 -14.89 -14.53
C THR A 129 45.97 -14.25 -14.14
N THR A 130 46.01 -13.21 -13.30
CA THR A 130 44.81 -12.52 -12.81
C THR A 130 44.79 -11.02 -13.12
N LEU A 131 43.58 -10.48 -13.22
CA LEU A 131 43.26 -9.06 -13.10
C LEU A 131 42.33 -8.89 -11.91
N THR A 132 42.63 -7.98 -11.00
CA THR A 132 41.82 -7.76 -9.80
C THR A 132 41.39 -6.31 -9.67
N GLN A 133 40.17 -6.08 -9.20
CA GLN A 133 39.71 -4.79 -8.71
C GLN A 133 38.91 -4.98 -7.42
N THR A 134 39.22 -4.21 -6.39
CA THR A 134 38.42 -4.21 -5.15
C THR A 134 37.35 -3.14 -5.24
N VAL A 135 36.09 -3.51 -5.03
CA VAL A 135 34.95 -2.60 -5.03
C VAL A 135 34.30 -2.53 -3.64
N PRO A 136 33.82 -1.36 -3.21
CA PRO A 136 33.00 -1.26 -2.01
C PRO A 136 31.63 -1.91 -2.26
N VAL A 137 31.12 -2.63 -1.27
CA VAL A 137 29.78 -3.26 -1.32
C VAL A 137 29.03 -3.05 -0.01
N SER A 138 27.74 -3.36 0.00
CA SER A 138 26.94 -3.38 1.23
C SER A 138 26.44 -4.79 1.47
N GLY A 139 26.66 -5.30 2.67
CA GLY A 139 26.20 -6.63 3.07
C GLY A 139 24.68 -6.79 2.96
N GLY A 140 24.22 -8.02 2.68
CA GLY A 140 22.81 -8.35 2.48
C GLY A 140 22.24 -7.93 1.13
N VAL A 141 23.03 -7.30 0.26
CA VAL A 141 22.64 -6.95 -1.12
C VAL A 141 22.96 -8.09 -2.07
N THR A 142 22.08 -8.30 -3.06
CA THR A 142 22.38 -9.17 -4.20
C THR A 142 23.09 -8.39 -5.30
N LEU A 143 24.18 -8.92 -5.85
CA LEU A 143 24.87 -8.37 -7.02
C LEU A 143 24.52 -9.20 -8.27
N ALA A 144 24.30 -8.53 -9.38
CA ALA A 144 24.32 -9.11 -10.72
C ALA A 144 25.72 -8.95 -11.31
N VAL A 145 26.25 -10.04 -11.83
CA VAL A 145 27.64 -10.13 -12.32
C VAL A 145 27.62 -10.64 -13.75
N SER A 146 28.41 -10.03 -14.63
CA SER A 146 28.61 -10.55 -15.98
C SER A 146 29.96 -10.18 -16.57
N ALA A 147 30.41 -10.92 -17.57
CA ALA A 147 31.51 -10.52 -18.44
C ALA A 147 31.32 -11.14 -19.82
N TRP A 148 31.80 -10.43 -20.83
CA TRP A 148 31.94 -10.97 -22.18
C TRP A 148 33.33 -11.56 -22.33
N SER A 149 33.41 -12.76 -22.90
CA SER A 149 34.67 -13.43 -23.15
C SER A 149 34.74 -13.98 -24.56
N GLN A 150 35.98 -14.13 -25.01
CA GLN A 150 36.32 -14.84 -26.21
C GLN A 150 37.59 -15.64 -25.91
N SER A 151 37.53 -16.94 -26.13
CA SER A 151 38.70 -17.82 -25.99
C SER A 151 38.52 -19.13 -26.74
N PRO A 152 39.63 -19.77 -27.18
CA PRO A 152 39.59 -21.12 -27.72
C PRO A 152 39.37 -22.12 -26.58
N PRO A 153 39.00 -23.38 -26.88
CA PRO A 153 38.79 -24.41 -25.86
C PRO A 153 39.99 -24.67 -24.93
N ALA A 154 41.22 -24.40 -25.40
CA ALA A 154 42.46 -24.51 -24.62
C ALA A 154 42.79 -23.26 -23.78
N GLY A 155 42.01 -22.18 -23.92
CA GLY A 155 42.17 -20.91 -23.22
C GLY A 155 40.98 -20.54 -22.31
N PRO A 156 40.43 -21.43 -21.46
CA PRO A 156 39.35 -21.01 -20.56
C PRO A 156 39.80 -19.90 -19.60
N GLY A 157 38.81 -19.23 -19.00
CA GLY A 157 39.02 -18.30 -17.92
C GLY A 157 37.85 -18.30 -16.94
N THR A 158 38.00 -17.57 -15.84
CA THR A 158 36.93 -17.40 -14.86
C THR A 158 36.77 -15.94 -14.47
N LEU A 159 35.55 -15.57 -14.09
CA LEU A 159 35.25 -14.33 -13.37
C LEU A 159 34.81 -14.70 -11.95
N THR A 160 35.51 -14.18 -10.95
CA THR A 160 35.23 -14.42 -9.54
C THR A 160 34.85 -13.11 -8.85
N VAL A 161 33.77 -13.14 -8.07
CA VAL A 161 33.46 -12.09 -7.10
C VAL A 161 33.64 -12.69 -5.71
N ASN A 162 34.70 -12.26 -5.03
CA ASN A 162 35.11 -12.76 -3.73
C ASN A 162 34.86 -11.68 -2.66
N PRO A 163 33.73 -11.74 -1.93
CA PRO A 163 33.49 -10.81 -0.83
C PRO A 163 34.49 -11.03 0.32
N ASP A 164 34.73 -9.99 1.12
CA ASP A 164 35.54 -10.10 2.34
C ASP A 164 34.95 -11.06 3.39
N VAL A 165 33.63 -11.26 3.34
CA VAL A 165 32.88 -12.23 4.16
C VAL A 165 31.87 -12.98 3.31
N GLY A 166 31.83 -14.31 3.45
CA GLY A 166 30.91 -15.21 2.75
C GLY A 166 31.56 -16.01 1.63
N ASP A 167 30.75 -16.73 0.87
CA ASP A 167 31.23 -17.59 -0.23
C ASP A 167 31.40 -16.78 -1.52
N PRO A 168 32.44 -17.07 -2.32
CA PRO A 168 32.64 -16.40 -3.60
C PRO A 168 31.68 -16.92 -4.66
N LEU A 169 31.37 -16.06 -5.63
CA LEU A 169 30.77 -16.47 -6.91
C LEU A 169 31.89 -16.70 -7.91
N VAL A 170 31.88 -17.86 -8.57
CA VAL A 170 32.80 -18.18 -9.68
C VAL A 170 31.97 -18.46 -10.92
N LEU A 171 32.25 -17.74 -12.00
CA LEU A 171 31.65 -17.93 -13.31
C LEU A 171 32.71 -18.42 -14.28
N ASP A 172 32.45 -19.55 -14.91
CA ASP A 172 33.25 -20.01 -16.04
C ASP A 172 32.98 -19.10 -17.24
N LEU A 173 34.04 -18.55 -17.81
CA LEU A 173 33.94 -17.73 -19.01
C LEU A 173 33.74 -18.65 -20.23
N PRO A 174 32.71 -18.39 -21.07
CA PRO A 174 32.44 -19.19 -22.25
C PRO A 174 33.66 -19.34 -23.17
N VAL A 175 33.94 -20.59 -23.54
CA VAL A 175 34.86 -20.95 -24.62
C VAL A 175 34.05 -21.16 -25.92
N GLY A 176 34.61 -20.77 -27.06
CA GLY A 176 33.84 -20.76 -28.31
C GLY A 176 34.67 -20.79 -29.58
N ALA A 177 33.99 -20.61 -30.71
CA ALA A 177 34.67 -20.42 -31.98
C ALA A 177 35.58 -19.19 -31.92
N PRO A 178 36.76 -19.21 -32.58
CA PRO A 178 37.58 -18.03 -32.70
C PRO A 178 36.73 -16.87 -33.23
N LEU A 179 36.84 -15.69 -32.59
CA LEU A 179 36.12 -14.46 -32.94
C LEU A 179 34.66 -14.35 -32.45
N ALA A 180 34.09 -15.37 -31.79
CA ALA A 180 32.74 -15.27 -31.21
C ALA A 180 32.81 -14.83 -29.74
N TRP A 181 32.20 -13.69 -29.43
CA TRP A 181 32.00 -13.24 -28.05
C TRP A 181 30.78 -13.92 -27.44
N ALA A 182 30.90 -14.34 -26.18
CA ALA A 182 29.81 -14.91 -25.41
C ALA A 182 29.85 -14.37 -23.97
N GLN A 183 28.67 -14.33 -23.34
CA GLN A 183 28.51 -13.72 -22.02
C GLN A 183 28.40 -14.79 -20.94
N ALA A 184 29.16 -14.62 -19.86
CA ALA A 184 28.90 -15.27 -18.58
C ALA A 184 28.03 -14.34 -17.72
N THR A 185 27.02 -14.89 -17.04
CA THR A 185 26.18 -14.12 -16.11
C THR A 185 25.94 -14.91 -14.83
N GLY A 186 25.90 -14.24 -13.69
CA GLY A 186 25.59 -14.85 -12.41
C GLY A 186 25.12 -13.86 -11.37
N ARG A 187 24.81 -14.39 -10.18
CA ARG A 187 24.33 -13.61 -9.05
C ARG A 187 24.95 -14.09 -7.75
N ILE A 188 25.18 -13.16 -6.85
CA ILE A 188 25.66 -13.43 -5.49
C ILE A 188 24.91 -12.56 -4.50
N THR A 189 24.38 -13.17 -3.45
CA THR A 189 23.85 -12.44 -2.30
C THR A 189 24.95 -12.36 -1.25
N LEU A 190 25.33 -11.14 -0.90
CA LEU A 190 26.42 -10.89 0.03
C LEU A 190 25.99 -11.18 1.46
N ASP A 191 26.91 -11.71 2.26
CA ASP A 191 26.71 -11.82 3.71
C ASP A 191 26.42 -10.43 4.30
N ALA A 192 25.59 -10.35 5.35
CA ALA A 192 25.22 -9.08 5.98
C ALA A 192 26.43 -8.30 6.52
N ALA A 193 27.53 -8.97 6.83
CA ALA A 193 28.76 -8.35 7.33
C ALA A 193 29.74 -7.90 6.21
N ALA A 194 29.46 -8.20 4.94
CA ALA A 194 30.36 -7.86 3.84
C ALA A 194 30.45 -6.34 3.62
N THR A 195 31.66 -5.83 3.41
CA THR A 195 31.91 -4.40 3.17
C THR A 195 32.71 -4.11 1.89
N SER A 196 33.38 -5.13 1.36
CA SER A 196 34.15 -5.05 0.12
C SER A 196 34.09 -6.38 -0.63
N ALA A 197 34.32 -6.32 -1.94
CA ALA A 197 34.48 -7.53 -2.76
C ALA A 197 35.63 -7.35 -3.76
N GLN A 198 36.41 -8.39 -3.95
CA GLN A 198 37.38 -8.48 -5.03
C GLN A 198 36.74 -9.09 -6.26
N VAL A 199 36.80 -8.37 -7.37
CA VAL A 199 36.41 -8.86 -8.70
C VAL A 199 37.69 -9.31 -9.41
N ILE A 200 37.78 -10.59 -9.72
CA ILE A 200 38.99 -11.23 -10.22
C ILE A 200 38.68 -11.92 -11.55
N VAL A 201 39.39 -11.55 -12.60
CA VAL A 201 39.38 -12.26 -13.89
C VAL A 201 40.64 -13.12 -13.94
N THR A 202 40.48 -14.41 -14.20
CA THR A 202 41.60 -15.37 -14.27
C THR A 202 41.64 -16.02 -15.64
N SER A 203 42.81 -16.05 -16.29
CA SER A 203 43.04 -16.95 -17.43
C SER A 203 43.46 -18.30 -16.88
N THR A 204 42.75 -19.37 -17.20
CA THR A 204 43.00 -20.71 -16.66
C THR A 204 43.57 -21.67 -17.70
N GLY A 205 43.51 -21.32 -18.99
CA GLY A 205 44.06 -22.11 -20.09
C GLY A 205 45.48 -21.76 -20.52
N ASP A 206 46.08 -22.68 -21.27
CA ASP A 206 47.42 -22.58 -21.85
C ASP A 206 47.46 -21.77 -23.18
N ASP A 207 46.31 -21.25 -23.61
CA ASP A 207 46.15 -20.40 -24.80
C ASP A 207 45.54 -19.03 -24.40
N TRP A 208 45.19 -18.21 -25.38
CA TRP A 208 44.70 -16.85 -25.14
C TRP A 208 43.29 -16.79 -24.53
N THR A 209 43.09 -15.85 -23.62
CA THR A 209 41.78 -15.48 -23.07
C THR A 209 41.57 -13.98 -23.28
N ARG A 210 40.43 -13.59 -23.86
CA ARG A 210 40.00 -12.19 -23.99
C ARG A 210 38.76 -11.94 -23.17
N VAL A 211 38.73 -10.79 -22.51
CA VAL A 211 37.61 -10.36 -21.67
C VAL A 211 37.31 -8.89 -21.93
N ASP A 212 36.03 -8.58 -21.93
CA ASP A 212 35.48 -7.24 -22.12
C ASP A 212 34.17 -7.08 -21.34
N ASP A 213 33.74 -5.84 -21.13
CA ASP A 213 32.48 -5.46 -20.47
C ASP A 213 32.20 -6.23 -19.17
N VAL A 214 33.16 -6.23 -18.25
CA VAL A 214 32.97 -6.83 -16.92
C VAL A 214 32.03 -5.94 -16.11
N SER A 215 30.90 -6.45 -15.68
CA SER A 215 29.90 -5.69 -14.93
C SER A 215 29.60 -6.34 -13.59
N VAL A 216 29.57 -5.52 -12.53
CA VAL A 216 29.12 -5.86 -11.19
C VAL A 216 28.21 -4.74 -10.69
N ARG A 217 26.91 -5.05 -10.59
CA ARG A 217 25.89 -4.05 -10.21
C ARG A 217 25.00 -4.58 -9.10
N PRO A 218 24.64 -3.75 -8.09
CA PRO A 218 23.67 -4.16 -7.09
C PRO A 218 22.29 -4.32 -7.73
N VAL A 219 21.57 -5.37 -7.34
CA VAL A 219 20.18 -5.61 -7.72
C VAL A 219 19.30 -4.91 -6.69
N GLN A 220 18.57 -3.90 -7.14
CA GLN A 220 17.54 -3.25 -6.34
C GLN A 220 16.19 -3.89 -6.66
N ILE A 221 15.56 -4.47 -5.65
CA ILE A 221 14.19 -4.97 -5.74
C ILE A 221 13.27 -3.79 -5.44
N VAL A 222 12.68 -3.18 -6.48
CA VAL A 222 11.67 -2.14 -6.29
C VAL A 222 10.36 -2.83 -5.94
N THR A 223 10.06 -2.92 -4.64
CA THR A 223 8.96 -3.74 -4.10
C THR A 223 7.57 -3.12 -4.15
N GLN A 224 7.40 -1.93 -4.74
CA GLN A 224 6.09 -1.29 -4.83
C GLN A 224 5.92 -0.58 -6.17
N PRO A 225 5.37 -1.25 -7.20
CA PRO A 225 4.81 -0.49 -8.30
C PRO A 225 3.65 0.33 -7.74
N SER A 226 3.85 1.65 -7.66
CA SER A 226 2.76 2.60 -7.58
C SER A 226 2.29 2.90 -8.99
N ILE A 227 0.97 2.89 -9.17
CA ILE A 227 0.33 3.30 -10.42
C ILE A 227 -0.32 4.64 -10.16
N GLY A 228 0.11 5.69 -10.87
CA GLY A 228 -0.36 7.07 -10.69
C GLY A 228 0.76 8.04 -10.31
N PRO A 229 0.42 9.24 -9.78
CA PRO A 229 -0.94 9.68 -9.45
C PRO A 229 -1.78 10.02 -10.70
N THR A 230 -3.11 9.98 -10.57
CA THR A 230 -4.03 10.53 -11.59
C THR A 230 -3.87 12.06 -11.75
N ASP A 231 -4.46 12.60 -12.82
CA ASP A 231 -4.81 14.02 -12.84
C ASP A 231 -5.73 14.37 -11.67
N PRO A 232 -5.67 15.61 -11.14
CA PRO A 232 -6.54 16.04 -10.05
C PRO A 232 -8.01 16.07 -10.48
N VAL A 233 -8.88 15.57 -9.61
CA VAL A 233 -10.35 15.64 -9.76
C VAL A 233 -10.97 16.28 -8.54
N ALA A 234 -12.04 17.06 -8.72
CA ALA A 234 -12.73 17.74 -7.63
C ALA A 234 -14.25 17.63 -7.82
N ILE A 235 -14.98 17.45 -6.72
CA ILE A 235 -16.45 17.58 -6.68
C ILE A 235 -16.78 19.06 -6.48
N ALA A 236 -17.69 19.61 -7.27
CA ALA A 236 -18.09 21.02 -7.17
C ALA A 236 -18.73 21.34 -5.80
N ALA A 237 -18.49 22.55 -5.30
CA ALA A 237 -18.65 22.93 -3.89
C ALA A 237 -19.98 23.58 -3.53
N ASP A 238 -21.08 23.14 -4.13
CA ASP A 238 -22.32 23.93 -4.09
C ASP A 238 -23.15 23.69 -2.81
N HIS A 239 -23.07 22.48 -2.24
CA HIS A 239 -23.82 22.09 -1.04
C HIS A 239 -23.08 21.03 -0.20
N PRO A 240 -23.30 20.98 1.13
CA PRO A 240 -22.94 19.81 1.93
C PRO A 240 -23.56 18.52 1.37
N LEU A 241 -22.86 17.42 1.53
CA LEU A 241 -23.31 16.10 1.09
C LEU A 241 -23.39 15.17 2.29
N ILE A 242 -24.48 14.44 2.44
CA ILE A 242 -24.55 13.27 3.31
C ILE A 242 -24.45 12.02 2.43
N SER A 243 -23.63 11.08 2.85
CA SER A 243 -23.37 9.86 2.08
C SER A 243 -23.31 8.63 2.97
N ASP A 244 -23.73 7.50 2.43
CA ASP A 244 -23.44 6.17 2.94
C ASP A 244 -22.29 5.61 2.08
N PRO A 245 -21.06 5.62 2.61
CA PRO A 245 -19.91 5.30 1.80
C PRO A 245 -19.81 3.81 1.44
N TYR A 246 -20.47 2.93 2.20
CA TYR A 246 -20.49 1.48 1.97
C TYR A 246 -21.46 1.08 0.85
N ARG A 247 -22.60 1.78 0.75
CA ARG A 247 -23.58 1.58 -0.33
C ARG A 247 -23.34 2.47 -1.55
N GLY A 248 -22.45 3.45 -1.45
CA GLY A 248 -22.18 4.42 -2.52
C GLY A 248 -23.34 5.40 -2.75
N VAL A 249 -24.21 5.60 -1.75
CA VAL A 249 -25.37 6.48 -1.84
C VAL A 249 -24.99 7.88 -1.38
N VAL A 250 -25.30 8.91 -2.17
CA VAL A 250 -24.94 10.31 -1.85
C VAL A 250 -26.12 11.24 -2.08
N CYS A 251 -26.40 12.10 -1.09
CA CYS A 251 -27.50 13.05 -1.08
C CYS A 251 -27.01 14.45 -0.68
N PRO A 252 -27.26 15.50 -1.48
CA PRO A 252 -27.06 16.87 -1.06
C PRO A 252 -28.05 17.26 0.03
N VAL A 253 -27.53 18.03 0.98
CA VAL A 253 -28.31 18.56 2.09
C VAL A 253 -27.89 19.99 2.37
N THR A 254 -28.81 20.78 2.91
CA THR A 254 -28.44 22.01 3.63
C THR A 254 -28.46 21.70 5.12
N VAL A 255 -27.36 21.95 5.82
CA VAL A 255 -27.26 21.76 7.26
C VAL A 255 -27.73 23.04 7.96
N LEU A 256 -28.80 22.95 8.76
CA LEU A 256 -29.40 24.08 9.49
C LEU A 256 -28.78 24.27 10.88
N ALA A 257 -28.44 23.16 11.52
CA ALA A 257 -27.75 23.11 12.79
C ALA A 257 -26.92 21.82 12.79
N ASP A 258 -25.62 21.96 12.96
CA ASP A 258 -24.66 20.86 13.10
C ASP A 258 -24.56 20.37 14.55
N GLY A 259 -25.18 21.08 15.50
CA GLY A 259 -25.21 20.68 16.90
C GLY A 259 -24.00 21.13 17.71
N GLN A 260 -23.52 22.37 17.51
CA GLN A 260 -22.54 22.98 18.43
C GLN A 260 -22.99 22.96 19.91
N ASP A 261 -24.30 22.84 20.17
CA ASP A 261 -24.83 22.49 21.49
C ASP A 261 -24.71 20.97 21.71
N ARG A 262 -23.49 20.51 22.00
CA ARG A 262 -23.24 19.12 22.43
C ARG A 262 -23.94 18.88 23.76
N THR A 263 -24.98 18.06 23.75
CA THR A 263 -25.61 17.59 24.98
C THR A 263 -25.09 16.20 25.31
N MET A 264 -24.56 15.98 26.51
CA MET A 264 -24.40 14.61 27.01
C MET A 264 -25.80 14.03 27.18
N ALA A 265 -26.26 13.21 26.23
CA ALA A 265 -27.49 12.47 26.39
C ALA A 265 -27.20 11.28 27.31
N GLY A 266 -27.49 11.43 28.61
CA GLY A 266 -27.61 10.26 29.46
C GLY A 266 -28.75 9.37 28.95
N ARG A 267 -28.52 8.06 28.81
CA ARG A 267 -29.63 7.11 28.64
C ARG A 267 -30.43 7.12 29.93
N ASP A 268 -31.64 7.67 29.85
CA ASP A 268 -32.64 7.59 30.91
C ASP A 268 -33.62 6.48 30.58
N THR A 269 -33.55 5.39 31.35
CA THR A 269 -34.62 4.37 31.33
C THR A 269 -35.47 4.58 32.57
N ALA A 270 -36.71 5.03 32.34
CA ALA A 270 -37.70 5.11 33.40
C ALA A 270 -38.24 3.70 33.70
N VAL A 271 -37.88 3.15 34.87
CA VAL A 271 -38.37 1.85 35.31
C VAL A 271 -39.66 2.03 36.11
N ASP A 272 -40.76 1.42 35.63
CA ASP A 272 -42.02 1.36 36.37
C ASP A 272 -41.96 0.22 37.40
N ILE A 273 -41.94 0.58 38.70
CA ILE A 273 -41.95 -0.39 39.81
C ILE A 273 -43.39 -0.60 40.27
N ILE A 274 -43.88 -1.85 40.18
CA ILE A 274 -45.23 -2.22 40.62
C ILE A 274 -45.43 -1.83 42.10
N GLY A 275 -46.42 -0.97 42.37
CA GLY A 275 -46.79 -0.52 43.72
C GLY A 275 -46.24 0.85 44.15
N ARG A 276 -45.37 1.49 43.35
CA ARG A 276 -44.91 2.88 43.60
C ARG A 276 -45.56 3.86 42.62
N ARG A 277 -45.88 5.07 43.11
CA ARG A 277 -46.44 6.16 42.28
C ARG A 277 -45.38 7.04 41.59
N SER A 278 -44.11 6.89 41.97
CA SER A 278 -43.00 7.68 41.45
C SER A 278 -42.04 6.78 40.66
N ARG A 279 -41.69 7.22 39.44
CA ARG A 279 -40.70 6.56 38.57
C ARG A 279 -39.29 6.76 39.09
N ILE A 280 -38.45 5.75 38.97
CA ILE A 280 -37.01 5.86 39.25
C ILE A 280 -36.30 5.94 37.91
N HIS A 281 -35.50 6.99 37.77
CA HIS A 281 -34.63 7.21 36.62
C HIS A 281 -33.27 6.60 36.94
N VAL A 282 -32.82 5.68 36.09
CA VAL A 282 -31.48 5.06 36.20
C VAL A 282 -30.64 5.61 35.06
N TRP A 283 -29.50 6.20 35.41
CA TRP A 283 -28.52 6.73 34.46
C TRP A 283 -27.42 5.68 34.25
N ASP A 284 -27.27 5.19 33.01
CA ASP A 284 -26.37 4.10 32.66
C ASP A 284 -25.19 4.62 31.79
N VAL A 285 -23.97 4.62 32.38
CA VAL A 285 -22.61 4.84 31.82
C VAL A 285 -22.35 6.12 31.00
N GLU A 286 -21.09 6.59 30.98
CA GLU A 286 -20.61 7.69 30.11
C GLU A 286 -21.03 7.44 28.65
N ALA A 287 -22.02 8.19 28.18
CA ALA A 287 -22.46 8.16 26.79
C ALA A 287 -21.54 9.03 25.93
N ALA A 288 -21.22 8.55 24.73
CA ALA A 288 -20.56 9.38 23.72
C ALA A 288 -21.38 10.67 23.49
N PRO A 289 -20.73 11.82 23.20
CA PRO A 289 -21.43 13.06 22.91
C PRO A 289 -22.43 12.85 21.78
N THR A 290 -23.70 13.18 22.04
CA THR A 290 -24.74 13.13 21.00
C THR A 290 -25.15 14.52 20.58
N PHE A 291 -25.57 14.66 19.33
CA PHE A 291 -26.10 15.90 18.76
C PHE A 291 -27.38 15.64 17.96
N SER A 292 -28.19 16.67 17.74
CA SER A 292 -29.48 16.56 17.04
C SER A 292 -29.46 17.37 15.73
N PRO A 293 -28.83 16.84 14.66
CA PRO A 293 -28.63 17.60 13.44
C PRO A 293 -29.95 17.84 12.71
N GLN A 294 -29.99 18.97 11.99
CA GLN A 294 -31.12 19.36 11.16
C GLN A 294 -30.70 19.56 9.72
N PHE A 295 -31.43 18.92 8.80
CA PHE A 295 -31.14 18.94 7.37
C PHE A 295 -32.33 19.49 6.60
N ILE A 296 -32.07 20.21 5.51
CA ILE A 296 -33.06 20.48 4.47
C ILE A 296 -32.69 19.70 3.21
N THR A 297 -33.67 19.03 2.61
CA THR A 297 -33.55 18.43 1.28
C THR A 297 -34.55 19.00 0.30
N GLU A 298 -34.13 19.07 -0.96
CA GLU A 298 -34.96 19.45 -2.10
C GLU A 298 -35.80 18.24 -2.59
N PRO A 299 -36.91 18.48 -3.31
CA PRO A 299 -37.80 17.42 -3.79
C PRO A 299 -37.14 16.27 -4.54
N ALA A 300 -36.11 16.59 -5.34
CA ALA A 300 -35.38 15.60 -6.14
C ALA A 300 -34.55 14.64 -5.28
N ASP A 301 -34.11 15.06 -4.10
CA ASP A 301 -33.20 14.30 -3.24
C ASP A 301 -33.95 13.59 -2.09
N HIS A 302 -35.28 13.75 -1.99
CA HIS A 302 -36.08 13.12 -0.94
C HIS A 302 -35.91 11.61 -0.88
N ALA A 303 -36.05 10.90 -2.01
CA ALA A 303 -35.98 9.43 -2.03
C ALA A 303 -34.60 8.92 -1.58
N THR A 304 -33.53 9.57 -2.05
CA THR A 304 -32.16 9.25 -1.67
C THR A 304 -31.91 9.55 -0.19
N PHE A 305 -32.43 10.65 0.34
CA PHE A 305 -32.35 10.94 1.77
C PHE A 305 -33.12 9.90 2.60
N GLU A 306 -34.31 9.47 2.18
CA GLU A 306 -35.07 8.40 2.85
C GLU A 306 -34.27 7.09 2.89
N GLU A 307 -33.63 6.72 1.78
CA GLU A 307 -32.75 5.54 1.71
C GLU A 307 -31.55 5.66 2.68
N LEU A 308 -30.94 6.85 2.76
CA LEU A 308 -29.87 7.12 3.71
C LEU A 308 -30.35 7.13 5.16
N MET A 309 -31.62 7.36 5.45
CA MET A 309 -32.14 7.36 6.82
C MET A 309 -32.62 5.98 7.29
N THR A 310 -32.54 4.96 6.44
CA THR A 310 -32.82 3.58 6.85
C THR A 310 -31.76 3.13 7.87
N PRO A 311 -32.12 2.37 8.92
CA PRO A 311 -31.14 1.81 9.86
C PRO A 311 -30.03 1.03 9.13
N GLY A 312 -28.80 1.13 9.62
CA GLY A 312 -27.63 0.54 8.97
C GLY A 312 -26.35 1.33 9.27
N ASP A 313 -25.44 1.34 8.29
CA ASP A 313 -24.08 1.86 8.42
C ASP A 313 -24.00 3.38 8.71
N PRO A 314 -22.92 3.84 9.35
CA PRO A 314 -22.66 5.24 9.60
C PRO A 314 -22.70 6.05 8.32
N LEU A 315 -23.13 7.30 8.46
CA LEU A 315 -23.13 8.25 7.38
C LEU A 315 -21.93 9.18 7.51
N LEU A 316 -21.44 9.64 6.36
CA LEU A 316 -20.44 10.69 6.27
C LEU A 316 -21.11 11.98 5.80
N LEU A 317 -21.05 13.02 6.63
CA LEU A 317 -21.45 14.37 6.31
C LEU A 317 -20.22 15.17 5.86
N ARG A 318 -20.24 15.68 4.62
CA ARG A 318 -19.14 16.39 3.99
C ARG A 318 -19.48 17.85 3.79
N PHE A 319 -18.55 18.72 4.12
CA PHE A 319 -18.74 20.16 3.98
C PHE A 319 -17.86 20.75 2.87
N PRO A 320 -18.41 21.63 2.01
CA PRO A 320 -17.61 22.30 0.98
C PRO A 320 -16.67 23.38 1.54
N CYS A 321 -16.87 23.79 2.81
CA CYS A 321 -16.11 24.85 3.44
C CYS A 321 -15.02 24.29 4.38
N THR A 322 -13.90 24.99 4.49
CA THR A 322 -12.80 24.60 5.40
C THR A 322 -13.08 24.87 6.88
N GLN A 323 -14.20 25.53 7.21
CA GLN A 323 -14.56 25.89 8.58
C GLN A 323 -15.20 24.74 9.36
N HIS A 324 -15.84 23.80 8.66
CA HIS A 324 -16.50 22.64 9.25
C HIS A 324 -15.80 21.40 8.69
N PRO A 325 -15.17 20.56 9.54
CA PRO A 325 -14.58 19.32 9.08
C PRO A 325 -15.66 18.33 8.65
N ASP A 326 -15.29 17.38 7.79
CA ASP A 326 -16.14 16.24 7.49
C ASP A 326 -16.39 15.41 8.77
N LEU A 327 -17.60 14.85 8.88
CA LEU A 327 -18.11 14.26 10.11
C LEU A 327 -18.69 12.87 9.84
N TRP A 328 -18.21 11.86 10.56
CA TRP A 328 -18.85 10.55 10.61
C TRP A 328 -19.94 10.54 11.69
N MET A 329 -21.12 10.05 11.34
CA MET A 329 -22.28 10.05 12.22
C MET A 329 -22.98 8.69 12.26
N GLN A 330 -23.15 8.16 13.47
CA GLN A 330 -24.04 7.04 13.73
C GLN A 330 -25.42 7.59 14.11
N ARG A 331 -26.44 7.25 13.32
CA ARG A 331 -27.82 7.69 13.57
C ARG A 331 -28.36 7.01 14.84
N GLY A 332 -28.95 7.80 15.74
CA GLY A 332 -29.65 7.33 16.93
C GLY A 332 -31.08 7.90 17.03
N GLY A 333 -31.91 7.23 17.83
CA GLY A 333 -33.27 7.71 18.13
C GLY A 333 -34.19 7.86 16.91
N ASP A 334 -35.17 8.76 17.04
CA ASP A 334 -36.24 8.96 16.05
C ASP A 334 -35.93 10.10 15.09
N ARG A 335 -36.32 9.92 13.83
CA ARG A 335 -36.34 11.00 12.84
C ARG A 335 -37.74 11.60 12.73
N THR A 336 -37.81 12.92 12.74
CA THR A 336 -39.02 13.65 12.35
C THR A 336 -38.75 14.50 11.11
N TRP A 337 -39.81 14.80 10.36
CA TRP A 337 -39.71 15.72 9.23
C TRP A 337 -40.93 16.63 9.15
N SER A 338 -40.73 17.82 8.57
CA SER A 338 -41.79 18.80 8.30
C SER A 338 -41.51 19.52 6.99
N TRP A 339 -42.55 20.08 6.36
CA TRP A 339 -42.35 20.95 5.19
C TRP A 339 -41.81 22.30 5.66
N LEU A 340 -40.69 22.76 5.07
CA LEU A 340 -40.16 24.09 5.35
C LEU A 340 -41.17 25.16 4.91
N THR A 341 -41.64 25.04 3.68
CA THR A 341 -42.88 25.67 3.20
C THR A 341 -43.58 24.71 2.23
N ARG A 342 -44.91 24.71 2.21
CA ARG A 342 -45.67 23.87 1.26
C ARG A 342 -45.47 24.27 -0.22
N ARG A 343 -44.88 25.45 -0.48
CA ARG A 343 -44.67 25.98 -1.84
C ARG A 343 -43.39 25.50 -2.49
N CYS A 344 -42.28 25.47 -1.74
CA CYS A 344 -41.00 24.98 -2.27
C CYS A 344 -40.89 23.44 -2.21
N GLN A 345 -41.77 22.77 -1.46
CA GLN A 345 -41.69 21.32 -1.23
C GLN A 345 -40.33 20.87 -0.65
N ALA A 346 -39.55 21.76 -0.06
CA ALA A 346 -38.37 21.36 0.69
C ALA A 346 -38.80 20.76 2.04
N ARG A 347 -38.13 19.69 2.46
CA ARG A 347 -38.36 19.05 3.76
C ARG A 347 -37.25 19.40 4.73
N LYS A 348 -37.66 19.84 5.93
CA LYS A 348 -36.78 19.93 7.10
C LYS A 348 -36.84 18.60 7.85
N HIS A 349 -35.70 17.96 8.02
CA HIS A 349 -35.51 16.74 8.79
C HIS A 349 -34.79 17.06 10.09
N THR A 350 -35.23 16.43 11.18
CA THR A 350 -34.59 16.53 12.49
C THR A 350 -34.30 15.11 12.97
N LEU A 351 -33.03 14.82 13.26
CA LEU A 351 -32.63 13.59 13.95
C LEU A 351 -32.60 13.86 15.45
N SER A 352 -33.29 13.05 16.25
CA SER A 352 -33.37 13.29 17.70
C SER A 352 -32.02 13.07 18.39
N SER A 353 -31.17 12.18 17.87
CA SER A 353 -29.84 11.91 18.40
C SER A 353 -28.93 11.34 17.32
N CYS A 354 -27.68 11.75 17.29
CA CYS A 354 -26.61 11.19 16.47
C CYS A 354 -25.34 11.16 17.31
N GLU A 355 -24.58 10.09 17.18
CA GLU A 355 -23.25 9.97 17.75
C GLU A 355 -22.22 10.36 16.68
N GLU A 356 -21.28 11.22 17.06
CA GLU A 356 -20.12 11.57 16.23
C GLU A 356 -19.05 10.47 16.38
N LEU A 357 -18.57 9.93 15.26
CA LEU A 357 -17.51 8.92 15.24
C LEU A 357 -16.17 9.57 14.86
N GLU A 358 -15.08 9.10 15.46
CA GLU A 358 -13.72 9.60 15.16
C GLU A 358 -13.26 9.30 13.72
N GLY A 359 -13.92 8.36 13.03
CA GLY A 359 -13.57 7.98 11.66
C GLY A 359 -14.48 6.90 11.07
N PRO A 360 -14.21 6.46 9.84
CA PRO A 360 -14.92 5.34 9.23
C PRO A 360 -14.77 4.08 10.10
N PRO A 361 -15.84 3.28 10.28
CA PRO A 361 -15.70 1.91 10.73
C PRO A 361 -14.66 1.16 9.88
N SER A 362 -13.87 0.29 10.49
CA SER A 362 -12.84 -0.42 9.73
C SER A 362 -13.50 -1.32 8.66
N ASP A 363 -12.99 -1.21 7.44
CA ASP A 363 -13.33 -2.06 6.29
C ASP A 363 -12.95 -3.54 6.50
N GLU A 364 -12.16 -3.80 7.54
CA GLU A 364 -11.64 -5.10 7.95
C GLU A 364 -12.44 -5.73 9.11
N ALA A 365 -13.36 -4.99 9.74
CA ALA A 365 -14.26 -5.53 10.75
C ALA A 365 -15.51 -6.13 10.08
N VAL A 366 -15.69 -7.44 10.25
CA VAL A 366 -16.97 -8.10 10.02
C VAL A 366 -17.99 -7.48 10.98
N TRP A 367 -18.76 -6.51 10.50
CA TRP A 367 -19.95 -6.03 11.19
C TRP A 367 -21.02 -7.10 11.08
N THR A 368 -21.05 -8.01 12.04
CA THR A 368 -22.17 -8.94 12.18
C THR A 368 -22.77 -8.82 13.57
N ASP A 369 -24.03 -8.39 13.58
CA ASP A 369 -24.84 -8.07 14.76
C ASP A 369 -25.43 -9.33 15.41
N THR A 370 -24.65 -10.42 15.44
CA THR A 370 -25.10 -11.68 16.06
C THR A 370 -24.06 -12.26 17.00
N LEU A 371 -24.52 -12.65 18.19
CA LEU A 371 -23.77 -13.43 19.19
C LEU A 371 -23.16 -14.72 18.60
N GLY A 372 -23.64 -15.20 17.44
CA GLY A 372 -23.14 -16.38 16.75
C GLY A 372 -21.71 -16.23 16.20
N ASP A 373 -21.27 -15.02 15.86
CA ASP A 373 -19.99 -14.80 15.20
C ASP A 373 -18.86 -14.39 16.15
N LEU A 374 -19.19 -13.97 17.38
CA LEU A 374 -18.25 -13.93 18.51
C LEU A 374 -17.64 -15.33 18.75
N HIS A 375 -18.40 -16.36 18.40
CA HIS A 375 -17.98 -17.76 18.40
C HIS A 375 -17.02 -18.13 17.24
N ALA A 376 -17.10 -17.40 16.12
CA ALA A 376 -16.24 -17.59 14.94
C ALA A 376 -14.91 -16.83 15.06
N VAL A 377 -14.91 -15.63 15.65
CA VAL A 377 -13.68 -14.86 15.95
C VAL A 377 -12.85 -15.52 17.05
N ALA A 378 -13.49 -16.21 18.00
CA ALA A 378 -12.81 -17.08 18.96
C ALA A 378 -12.35 -18.42 18.35
N GLY A 379 -12.67 -18.67 17.07
CA GLY A 379 -12.48 -19.93 16.36
C GLY A 379 -11.09 -20.11 15.73
N GLY A 380 -10.05 -20.11 16.57
CA GLY A 380 -8.76 -20.70 16.22
C GLY A 380 -8.40 -21.78 17.23
N ASP A 381 -8.82 -23.03 16.99
CA ASP A 381 -8.43 -24.33 17.58
C ASP A 381 -7.92 -24.44 19.05
N GLY A 382 -8.19 -23.46 19.91
CA GLY A 382 -7.58 -23.40 21.24
C GLY A 382 -8.37 -22.55 22.23
N VAL A 383 -9.41 -23.17 22.81
CA VAL A 383 -10.05 -22.83 24.10
C VAL A 383 -10.76 -21.48 24.23
N GLY A 384 -12.06 -21.57 24.56
CA GLY A 384 -12.76 -20.53 25.30
C GLY A 384 -14.26 -20.75 25.35
N THR A 385 -14.75 -21.56 26.28
CA THR A 385 -16.18 -21.57 26.64
C THR A 385 -16.61 -20.17 27.07
N LEU A 386 -17.91 -19.85 27.05
CA LEU A 386 -18.47 -18.58 27.54
C LEU A 386 -17.90 -18.13 28.91
N GLY A 387 -17.43 -19.06 29.74
CA GLY A 387 -16.72 -18.77 30.99
C GLY A 387 -15.38 -18.04 30.83
N ALA A 388 -14.60 -18.32 29.78
CA ALA A 388 -13.30 -17.67 29.53
C ALA A 388 -13.46 -16.25 28.96
N ILE A 389 -14.56 -15.97 28.27
CA ILE A 389 -14.93 -14.62 27.82
C ILE A 389 -15.42 -13.80 29.03
N ALA A 390 -16.22 -14.40 29.92
CA ALA A 390 -16.68 -13.78 31.16
C ALA A 390 -15.53 -13.46 32.15
N GLU A 391 -14.47 -14.28 32.20
CA GLU A 391 -13.28 -14.01 33.03
C GLU A 391 -12.43 -12.83 32.53
N ARG A 392 -12.48 -12.48 31.25
CA ARG A 392 -11.72 -11.36 30.67
C ARG A 392 -12.44 -10.02 30.79
N TRP A 393 -13.74 -10.02 31.07
CA TRP A 393 -14.56 -8.82 31.24
C TRP A 393 -14.92 -8.67 32.72
N GLU A 394 -13.94 -8.19 33.49
CA GLU A 394 -13.96 -8.04 34.95
C GLU A 394 -15.21 -7.30 35.49
N THR A 395 -15.85 -6.47 34.67
CA THR A 395 -17.00 -5.65 35.02
C THR A 395 -18.35 -6.37 35.00
N LEU A 396 -18.62 -7.30 34.08
CA LEU A 396 -19.90 -8.02 34.04
C LEU A 396 -19.97 -9.16 35.07
N GLY A 397 -18.84 -9.82 35.34
CA GLY A 397 -18.75 -10.83 36.41
C GLY A 397 -19.01 -10.23 37.80
N ALA A 398 -18.53 -9.01 38.03
CA ALA A 398 -18.81 -8.27 39.26
C ALA A 398 -20.28 -7.82 39.36
N ILE A 399 -20.89 -7.38 38.26
CA ILE A 399 -22.33 -7.02 38.23
C ILE A 399 -23.19 -8.27 38.47
N ALA A 400 -22.92 -9.38 37.78
CA ALA A 400 -23.66 -10.63 37.96
C ALA A 400 -23.49 -11.23 39.36
N ALA A 401 -22.29 -11.15 39.96
CA ALA A 401 -22.07 -11.60 41.34
C ALA A 401 -22.73 -10.68 42.38
N THR A 402 -22.94 -9.41 42.06
CA THR A 402 -23.67 -8.45 42.91
C THR A 402 -25.18 -8.68 42.83
N ASP A 403 -25.70 -8.98 41.63
CA ASP A 403 -27.11 -9.33 41.43
C ASP A 403 -27.47 -10.70 42.03
N LEU A 404 -26.59 -11.71 41.93
CA LEU A 404 -26.84 -13.04 42.51
C LEU A 404 -26.85 -13.01 44.06
N LYS A 405 -26.11 -12.09 44.67
CA LYS A 405 -26.14 -11.84 46.12
C LYS A 405 -27.39 -11.11 46.60
N ALA A 406 -28.17 -10.50 45.70
CA ALA A 406 -29.45 -9.90 46.03
C ALA A 406 -30.62 -10.91 45.96
N LEU A 407 -30.36 -12.12 45.46
CA LEU A 407 -31.33 -13.21 45.31
C LEU A 407 -31.14 -14.36 46.32
N LEU A 408 -30.17 -14.23 47.23
CA LEU A 408 -30.01 -15.05 48.45
C LEU A 408 -30.23 -14.15 49.67
#